data_AF-A0A4Y2L1U2-F1
#
_entry.id   AF-A0A4Y2L1U2-F1
#
_cell.length_a   1.000
_cell.length_b   1.000
_cell.length_c   1.000
_cell.angle_alpha   90.00
_cell.angle_beta   90.00
_cell.angle_gamma   90.00
#
_symmetry.space_group_name_H-M   'P 1'
#
loop_
_entity.id
_entity.type
_entity.pdbx_description
1 polymer ?
#
loop_
_entity_poly.entity_id
_entity_poly.type
_entity_poly.pdbx_seq_one_letter_code
_entity_poly.pdbx_strand_id
1 'polypeptide(L)'
;MDSHQKFEEERLPSIDSFDCTLTGSGISDEEYRHAQIVWNYLNLKNMGEYHDLYVKCDVFQLADVFEKYASIIMALIVCTLHGTRTCMAKQFENDRSATRIIYGYKQAHVC
;
A
#
# COMPACT_ATOMS: atom_id res chain seq x y z
N MET A 1 2.73 -4.70 14.06
CA MET A 1 1.39 -4.68 14.70
C MET A 1 1.21 -6.03 15.36
N ASP A 2 1.73 -6.15 16.58
CA ASP A 2 2.04 -7.46 17.18
C ASP A 2 1.09 -7.77 18.34
N SER A 3 0.24 -6.80 18.69
CA SER A 3 -0.84 -6.95 19.65
C SER A 3 -2.07 -6.17 19.17
N HIS A 4 -3.25 -6.67 19.51
CA HIS A 4 -4.51 -6.03 19.13
C HIS A 4 -4.67 -4.64 19.75
N GLN A 5 -4.07 -4.42 20.93
CA GLN A 5 -4.08 -3.13 21.62
C GLN A 5 -3.49 -1.98 20.79
N LYS A 6 -2.52 -2.27 19.91
CA LYS A 6 -1.91 -1.25 19.03
C LYS A 6 -2.89 -0.67 18.01
N PHE A 7 -3.97 -1.38 17.69
CA PHE A 7 -5.02 -0.88 16.78
C PHE A 7 -5.88 0.20 17.43
N GLU A 8 -6.02 0.15 18.76
CA GLU A 8 -6.81 1.09 19.55
C GLU A 8 -6.05 2.39 19.86
N GLU A 9 -4.78 2.52 19.43
CA GLU A 9 -4.01 3.73 19.64
C GLU A 9 -4.61 4.89 18.84
N GLU A 10 -5.14 5.89 19.55
CA GLU A 10 -5.88 7.01 18.97
C GLU A 10 -5.00 8.12 18.37
N ARG A 11 -3.69 7.90 18.31
CA ARG A 11 -2.73 8.89 17.83
C ARG A 11 -1.71 8.26 16.91
N LEU A 12 -1.25 9.04 15.93
CA LEU A 12 -0.07 8.67 15.19
C LEU A 12 1.14 8.69 16.16
N PRO A 13 1.99 7.66 16.20
CA PRO A 13 3.09 7.51 17.13
C PRO A 13 4.25 8.36 16.61
N SER A 14 5.26 8.62 17.44
CA SER A 14 6.40 9.42 17.01
C SER A 14 7.20 8.73 15.92
N ILE A 15 7.92 9.50 15.09
CA ILE A 15 8.79 8.98 14.02
C ILE A 15 9.80 7.94 14.55
N ASP A 16 10.31 8.12 15.77
CA ASP A 16 11.27 7.21 16.41
C ASP A 16 10.70 5.80 16.66
N SER A 17 9.37 5.66 16.70
CA SER A 17 8.71 4.36 16.87
C SER A 17 8.65 3.54 15.57
N PHE A 18 9.03 4.13 14.45
CA PHE A 18 9.04 3.49 13.13
C PHE A 18 10.42 2.91 12.77
N ASP A 19 11.22 2.54 13.77
CA ASP A 19 12.53 1.95 13.56
C ASP A 19 12.41 0.48 13.15
N CYS A 20 13.10 0.10 12.09
CA CYS A 20 13.07 -1.26 11.57
C CYS A 20 14.32 -2.02 12.05
N THR A 21 14.12 -3.00 12.94
CA THR A 21 15.21 -3.85 13.45
C THR A 21 15.96 -4.60 12.34
N LEU A 22 15.27 -4.98 11.25
CA LEU A 22 15.84 -5.71 10.10
C LEU A 22 16.81 -4.88 9.27
N THR A 23 16.49 -3.61 9.04
CA THR A 23 17.27 -2.72 8.17
C THR A 23 18.08 -1.70 8.95
N GLY A 24 17.95 -1.68 10.29
CA GLY A 24 18.59 -0.71 11.17
C GLY A 24 18.28 0.74 10.80
N SER A 25 17.16 0.96 10.11
CA SER A 25 16.78 2.25 9.54
C SER A 25 15.27 2.42 9.64
N GLY A 26 14.88 3.51 10.30
CA GLY A 26 13.49 3.95 10.33
C GLY A 26 13.03 4.60 9.03
N ILE A 27 11.86 5.21 9.10
CA ILE A 27 11.29 6.00 8.00
C ILE A 27 11.94 7.39 7.92
N SER A 28 11.94 7.97 6.73
CA SER A 28 12.36 9.34 6.51
C SER A 28 11.34 10.36 7.04
N ASP A 29 11.79 11.59 7.30
CA ASP A 29 10.91 12.69 7.70
C ASP A 29 9.79 12.95 6.69
N GLU A 30 10.05 12.73 5.40
CA GLU A 30 9.06 12.93 4.34
C GLU A 30 7.97 11.84 4.36
N GLU A 31 8.37 10.59 4.59
CA GLU A 31 7.43 9.48 4.79
C GLU A 31 6.56 9.70 6.03
N TYR A 32 7.14 10.20 7.12
CA TYR A 32 6.39 10.54 8.33
C TYR A 32 5.45 11.72 8.12
N ARG A 33 5.89 12.78 7.41
CA ARG A 33 5.02 13.90 7.03
C ARG A 33 3.84 13.44 6.19
N HIS A 34 4.06 12.53 5.24
CA HIS A 34 2.98 11.94 4.46
C HIS A 34 1.97 11.21 5.36
N ALA A 35 2.44 10.39 6.31
CA ALA A 35 1.57 9.72 7.27
C ALA A 35 0.71 10.71 8.08
N GLN A 36 1.30 11.83 8.53
CA GLN A 36 0.57 12.91 9.21
C GLN A 36 -0.48 13.57 8.31
N ILE A 37 -0.17 13.82 7.04
CA ILE A 37 -1.11 14.40 6.08
C ILE A 37 -2.30 13.46 5.90
N VAL A 38 -2.05 12.17 5.63
CA VAL A 38 -3.10 11.16 5.45
C VAL A 38 -3.98 11.03 6.69
N TRP A 39 -3.36 10.96 7.87
CA TRP A 39 -4.05 10.86 9.16
C TRP A 39 -5.03 12.02 9.37
N ASN A 40 -4.57 13.26 9.15
CA ASN A 40 -5.38 14.45 9.33
C ASN A 40 -6.43 14.62 8.22
N TYR A 41 -6.06 14.36 6.97
CA TYR A 41 -6.93 14.55 5.81
C TYR A 41 -8.16 13.63 5.85
N LEU A 42 -7.95 12.37 6.26
CA LEU A 42 -9.02 11.38 6.39
C LEU A 42 -9.66 11.36 7.79
N ASN A 43 -9.16 12.22 8.70
CA ASN A 43 -9.63 12.32 10.08
C ASN A 43 -9.69 10.96 10.79
N LEU A 44 -8.59 10.20 10.66
CA LEU A 44 -8.49 8.86 11.21
C LEU A 44 -8.41 8.92 12.74
N LYS A 45 -9.15 8.03 13.40
CA LYS A 45 -9.32 8.07 14.86
C LYS A 45 -8.35 7.18 15.58
N ASN A 46 -7.93 6.09 14.95
CA ASN A 46 -7.04 5.12 15.56
C ASN A 46 -6.16 4.43 14.52
N MET A 47 -5.19 3.71 15.03
CA MET A 47 -4.25 2.96 14.22
C MET A 47 -4.87 1.86 13.40
N GLY A 48 -6.00 1.30 13.83
CA GLY A 48 -6.75 0.32 13.06
C GLY A 48 -7.34 0.91 11.79
N GLU A 49 -7.98 2.08 11.86
CA GLU A 49 -8.49 2.77 10.68
C GLU A 49 -7.36 3.16 9.71
N TYR A 50 -6.20 3.56 10.25
CA TYR A 50 -5.00 3.80 9.45
C TYR A 50 -4.49 2.53 8.76
N HIS A 51 -4.46 1.41 9.47
CA HIS A 51 -4.08 0.12 8.90
C HIS A 51 -5.05 -0.34 7.80
N ASP A 52 -6.35 -0.30 8.08
CA ASP A 52 -7.42 -0.72 7.16
C ASP A 52 -7.41 0.10 5.86
N LEU A 53 -7.11 1.40 5.95
CA LEU A 53 -6.93 2.25 4.78
C LEU A 53 -5.86 1.69 3.84
N TYR A 54 -4.68 1.35 4.37
CA TYR A 54 -3.60 0.84 3.54
C TYR A 54 -3.87 -0.57 3.01
N VAL A 55 -4.46 -1.45 3.83
CA VAL A 55 -4.89 -2.78 3.35
C VAL A 55 -5.87 -2.63 2.18
N LYS A 56 -6.80 -1.67 2.28
CA LYS A 56 -7.75 -1.36 1.21
C LYS A 56 -7.04 -0.82 -0.04
N CYS A 57 -6.05 0.07 0.11
CA CYS A 57 -5.23 0.54 -1.00
C CYS A 57 -4.48 -0.60 -1.70
N ASP A 58 -3.87 -1.51 -0.95
CA ASP A 58 -3.16 -2.67 -1.51
C ASP A 58 -4.12 -3.59 -2.29
N VAL A 59 -5.31 -3.84 -1.75
CA VAL A 59 -6.35 -4.63 -2.45
C VAL A 59 -6.77 -3.95 -3.75
N PHE A 60 -6.95 -2.62 -3.76
CA PHE A 60 -7.28 -1.89 -4.99
C PHE A 60 -6.15 -1.92 -6.03
N GLN A 61 -4.89 -1.79 -5.60
CA GLN A 61 -3.74 -1.92 -6.50
C GLN A 61 -3.65 -3.32 -7.10
N LEU A 62 -3.85 -4.36 -6.30
CA LEU A 62 -3.88 -5.74 -6.79
C LEU A 62 -5.06 -5.95 -7.75
N ALA A 63 -6.24 -5.43 -7.44
CA ALA A 63 -7.42 -5.52 -8.31
C ALA A 63 -7.18 -4.86 -9.67
N ASP A 64 -6.60 -3.65 -9.72
CA ASP A 64 -6.25 -2.97 -10.97
C ASP A 64 -5.26 -3.79 -11.82
N VAL A 65 -4.27 -4.40 -11.18
CA VAL A 65 -3.33 -5.31 -11.87
C VAL A 65 -4.07 -6.52 -12.45
N PHE A 66 -4.93 -7.18 -11.68
CA PHE A 66 -5.69 -8.35 -12.13
C PHE A 66 -6.69 -8.01 -13.24
N GLU A 67 -7.37 -6.86 -13.16
CA GLU A 67 -8.29 -6.40 -14.21
C GLU A 67 -7.55 -6.20 -15.54
N LYS A 68 -6.34 -5.63 -15.50
CA LYS A 68 -5.50 -5.48 -16.69
C LYS A 68 -5.12 -6.83 -17.30
N TYR A 69 -4.71 -7.80 -16.49
CA TYR A 69 -4.44 -9.15 -16.97
C TYR A 69 -5.69 -9.79 -17.60
N ALA A 70 -6.84 -9.68 -16.96
CA ALA A 70 -8.10 -10.19 -17.48
C ALA A 70 -8.47 -9.53 -18.82
N SER A 71 -8.30 -8.21 -18.93
CA SER A 71 -8.55 -7.45 -20.17
C SER A 71 -7.62 -7.91 -21.31
N ILE A 72 -6.33 -8.13 -21.03
CA ILE A 72 -5.38 -8.66 -22.02
C ILE A 72 -5.79 -10.06 -22.48
N ILE A 73 -6.14 -10.95 -21.55
CA ILE A 73 -6.57 -12.32 -21.88
C ILE A 73 -7.84 -12.29 -22.74
N MET A 74 -8.84 -11.49 -22.35
CA MET A 74 -10.07 -11.32 -23.14
C MET A 74 -9.75 -10.80 -24.55
N ALA A 75 -8.90 -9.78 -24.68
CA ALA A 75 -8.48 -9.26 -25.97
C ALA A 75 -7.80 -10.33 -26.84
N LEU A 76 -6.89 -11.13 -26.27
CA LEU A 76 -6.22 -12.23 -26.98
C LEU A 76 -7.19 -13.32 -27.45
N ILE A 77 -8.15 -13.72 -26.60
CA ILE A 77 -9.20 -14.68 -26.96
C ILE A 77 -10.07 -14.13 -28.10
N VAL A 78 -10.49 -12.87 -28.01
CA VAL A 78 -11.29 -12.24 -29.07
C VAL A 78 -10.51 -12.13 -30.38
N CYS A 79 -9.22 -11.77 -30.33
CA CYS A 79 -8.35 -11.69 -31.51
C CYS A 79 -8.12 -13.05 -32.17
N THR A 80 -7.97 -14.13 -31.39
CA THR A 80 -7.84 -15.49 -31.93
C THR A 80 -9.15 -16.01 -32.52
N LEU A 81 -10.30 -15.65 -31.95
CA LEU A 81 -11.62 -16.04 -32.44
C LEU A 81 -12.08 -15.24 -33.67
N HIS A 82 -11.75 -13.95 -33.76
CA HIS A 82 -12.23 -13.05 -34.81
C HIS A 82 -11.15 -12.60 -35.82
N GLY A 83 -9.90 -13.04 -35.66
CA GLY A 83 -8.81 -12.75 -36.59
C GLY A 83 -8.36 -11.29 -36.63
N THR A 84 -8.68 -10.48 -35.62
CA THR A 84 -8.31 -9.06 -35.56
C THR A 84 -6.99 -8.86 -34.82
N ARG A 85 -6.14 -7.92 -35.28
CA ARG A 85 -4.88 -7.56 -34.62
C ARG A 85 -5.10 -6.37 -33.68
N THR A 86 -4.93 -6.53 -32.36
CA THR A 86 -4.87 -5.40 -31.44
C THR A 86 -3.46 -5.20 -30.87
N CYS A 87 -2.90 -4.00 -31.07
CA CYS A 87 -1.68 -3.52 -30.44
C CYS A 87 -2.03 -2.80 -29.14
N MET A 88 -1.74 -3.41 -27.99
CA MET A 88 -1.87 -2.74 -26.69
C MET A 88 -0.50 -2.54 -26.05
N ALA A 89 -0.09 -1.28 -25.99
CA ALA A 89 1.02 -0.80 -25.18
C ALA A 89 0.47 0.25 -24.21
N LYS A 90 0.73 0.10 -22.90
CA LYS A 90 1.06 1.23 -22.01
C LYS A 90 1.56 0.79 -20.63
N GLN A 91 2.52 1.59 -20.17
CA GLN A 91 3.36 1.53 -18.97
C GLN A 91 2.64 1.40 -17.62
N PHE A 92 3.39 0.86 -16.66
CA PHE A 92 3.09 0.79 -15.24
C PHE A 92 4.19 1.53 -14.48
N GLU A 93 3.82 2.63 -13.82
CA GLU A 93 4.60 3.25 -12.74
C GLU A 93 3.59 3.89 -11.78
N ASN A 94 3.39 3.29 -10.60
CA ASN A 94 3.24 4.14 -9.43
C ASN A 94 3.57 3.45 -8.09
N ASP A 95 4.30 4.23 -7.31
CA ASP A 95 4.40 4.35 -5.85
C ASP A 95 4.86 3.16 -4.98
N ARG A 96 6.19 3.10 -4.77
CA ARG A 96 6.86 2.26 -3.76
C ARG A 96 6.87 2.87 -2.35
N SER A 97 6.34 4.08 -2.17
CA SER A 97 6.48 4.86 -0.94
C SER A 97 5.54 4.39 0.18
N ALA A 98 4.34 3.90 -0.19
CA ALA A 98 3.32 3.46 0.77
C ALA A 98 3.71 2.18 1.52
N THR A 99 4.45 1.27 0.88
CA THR A 99 4.83 -0.02 1.48
C THR A 99 5.79 0.17 2.65
N ARG A 100 6.64 1.21 2.67
CA ARG A 100 7.64 1.38 3.74
C ARG A 100 7.06 1.88 5.06
N ILE A 101 5.96 2.62 5.02
CA ILE A 101 5.33 3.19 6.23
C ILE A 101 4.54 2.12 7.01
N ILE A 102 3.80 1.25 6.30
CA ILE A 102 3.04 0.16 6.93
C ILE A 102 3.97 -0.97 7.40
N TYR A 103 4.96 -1.34 6.55
CA TYR A 103 5.91 -2.39 6.90
C TYR A 103 6.99 -1.92 7.87
N GLY A 104 7.33 -0.63 7.93
CA GLY A 104 8.18 -0.05 8.96
C GLY A 104 7.58 -0.22 10.36
N TYR A 105 6.28 0.05 10.51
CA TYR A 105 5.56 -0.16 11.78
C TYR A 105 5.28 -1.66 12.09
N LYS A 106 5.38 -2.55 11.11
CA LYS A 106 5.30 -4.00 11.29
C LYS A 106 6.65 -4.65 11.61
N GLN A 107 7.75 -4.12 11.09
CA GLN A 107 9.10 -4.66 11.32
C GLN A 107 9.80 -4.10 12.56
N ALA A 108 9.19 -3.14 13.26
CA ALA A 108 9.70 -2.67 14.55
C ALA A 108 9.73 -3.75 15.65
N HIS A 109 9.00 -4.87 15.51
CA HIS A 109 9.01 -5.95 16.52
C HIS A 109 8.81 -7.38 15.99
N VAL A 110 8.87 -7.61 14.67
CA VAL A 110 9.08 -8.96 14.09
C VAL A 110 10.45 -9.07 13.40
N CYS A 111 11.36 -8.18 13.79
CA CYS A 111 12.75 -8.55 14.01
C CYS A 111 13.24 -8.09 15.36
#